data_AF-A0A8H8U7S7-F1
#
_entry.id   AF-A0A8H8U7S7-F1
#
_cell.length_a   1.000
_cell.length_b   1.000
_cell.length_c   1.000
_cell.angle_alpha   90.00
_cell.angle_beta   90.00
_cell.angle_gamma   90.00
#
_symmetry.space_group_name_H-M   'P 1'
#
loop_
_entity.id
_entity.type
_entity.pdbx_description
1 polymer ?
#
loop_
_entity_poly.entity_id
_entity_poly.type
_entity_poly.pdbx_seq_one_letter_code
_entity_poly.pdbx_strand_id
1 'polypeptide(L)'
;QPAKRTPPSRDGLLPYITHPSSYPSTRVIYHTPSFVAIHDLYPKSSVHTLLLPRSSTHMLMHPCDAFNDAAFLAGVQAEATKLKALVARELRRLYGPGSRGDEERERVLNGDGDGDVEELPQGRDWEKEVMVGVHAGPSMNHLHVHVLSVDRYSECLKHRKHYNSFATEFFVPLEEFPLSREEMRIRSLAIRGDMKCWRCGENFGGRFKELKVHLQVEFEAWKRE
;
A
#
# COMPACT_ATOMS: atom_id res chain seq x y z
N GLN A 1 -13.37 -9.33 -34.82
CA GLN A 1 -13.28 -8.19 -33.89
C GLN A 1 -12.97 -8.76 -32.51
N PRO A 2 -11.92 -8.30 -31.79
CA PRO A 2 -11.71 -8.77 -30.43
C PRO A 2 -12.87 -8.28 -29.56
N ALA A 3 -13.48 -9.20 -28.79
CA ALA A 3 -14.57 -8.87 -27.89
C ALA A 3 -14.15 -7.74 -26.94
N LYS A 4 -14.92 -6.65 -26.93
CA LYS A 4 -14.74 -5.58 -25.93
C LYS A 4 -14.94 -6.22 -24.55
N ARG A 5 -13.86 -6.37 -23.79
CA ARG A 5 -13.91 -6.87 -22.41
C ARG A 5 -14.84 -5.97 -21.60
N THR A 6 -15.89 -6.54 -21.02
CA THR A 6 -16.74 -5.84 -20.03
C THR A 6 -15.84 -5.32 -18.92
N PRO A 7 -15.95 -4.04 -18.53
CA PRO A 7 -15.18 -3.53 -17.41
C PRO A 7 -15.46 -4.37 -16.15
N PRO A 8 -14.43 -4.69 -15.35
CA PRO A 8 -14.62 -5.45 -14.13
C PRO A 8 -15.59 -4.72 -13.19
N SER A 9 -16.44 -5.48 -12.50
CA SER A 9 -17.35 -4.92 -11.50
C SER A 9 -16.58 -4.14 -10.44
N ARG A 10 -17.12 -2.99 -10.02
CA ARG A 10 -16.59 -2.19 -8.90
C ARG A 10 -16.76 -2.86 -7.53
N ASP A 11 -17.47 -3.99 -7.49
CA ASP A 11 -17.75 -4.80 -6.30
C ASP A 11 -16.81 -6.00 -6.13
N GLY A 12 -15.71 -6.08 -6.89
CA GLY A 12 -14.75 -7.18 -6.82
C GLY A 12 -14.08 -7.41 -5.46
N LEU A 13 -14.27 -6.51 -4.49
CA LEU A 13 -13.77 -6.68 -3.11
C LEU A 13 -14.78 -7.37 -2.17
N LEU A 14 -16.08 -7.37 -2.50
CA LEU A 14 -17.13 -7.94 -1.65
C LEU A 14 -16.92 -9.41 -1.28
N PRO A 15 -16.44 -10.29 -2.17
CA PRO A 15 -16.20 -11.69 -1.82
C PRO A 15 -15.19 -11.88 -0.69
N TYR A 16 -14.13 -11.05 -0.64
CA TYR A 16 -13.14 -11.11 0.44
C TYR A 16 -13.72 -10.66 1.78
N ILE A 17 -14.63 -9.69 1.77
CA ILE A 17 -15.27 -9.15 2.98
C ILE A 17 -16.25 -10.17 3.58
N THR A 18 -17.02 -10.83 2.71
CA THR A 18 -18.12 -11.72 3.11
C THR A 18 -17.65 -13.14 3.41
N HIS A 19 -16.70 -13.67 2.62
CA HIS A 19 -16.22 -15.05 2.73
C HIS A 19 -14.69 -15.13 2.76
N PRO A 20 -14.01 -14.45 3.71
CA PRO A 20 -12.54 -14.40 3.73
C PRO A 20 -11.88 -15.77 3.88
N SER A 21 -12.51 -16.70 4.62
CA SER A 21 -11.98 -18.05 4.84
C SER A 21 -12.03 -18.96 3.61
N SER A 22 -12.73 -18.55 2.55
CA SER A 22 -12.79 -19.28 1.27
C SER A 22 -11.56 -19.04 0.39
N TYR A 23 -10.60 -18.22 0.84
CA TYR A 23 -9.41 -17.84 0.09
C TYR A 23 -8.14 -18.37 0.77
N PRO A 24 -7.10 -18.73 -0.01
CA PRO A 24 -5.81 -19.14 0.54
C PRO A 24 -5.08 -17.95 1.18
N SER A 25 -4.08 -18.25 2.02
CA SER A 25 -3.23 -17.25 2.68
C SER A 25 -2.43 -16.37 1.71
N THR A 26 -2.20 -16.84 0.47
CA THR A 26 -1.60 -16.05 -0.62
C THR A 26 -2.51 -14.93 -1.12
N ARG A 27 -3.79 -14.92 -0.71
CA ARG A 27 -4.77 -13.87 -0.99
C ARG A 27 -5.22 -13.14 0.25
N VAL A 28 -5.70 -13.85 1.26
CA VAL A 28 -6.13 -13.27 2.54
C VAL A 28 -5.03 -13.47 3.56
N ILE A 29 -4.42 -12.37 4.00
CA ILE A 29 -3.32 -12.37 4.98
C ILE A 29 -3.87 -12.79 6.34
N TYR A 30 -4.96 -12.16 6.75
CA TYR A 30 -5.71 -12.51 7.95
C TYR A 30 -7.13 -11.92 7.88
N HIS A 31 -8.01 -12.38 8.77
CA HIS A 31 -9.33 -11.77 8.97
C HIS A 31 -9.76 -11.85 10.44
N THR A 32 -10.53 -10.86 10.86
CA THR A 32 -11.20 -10.77 12.16
C THR A 32 -12.71 -10.60 11.94
N PRO A 33 -13.55 -10.58 12.99
CA PRO A 33 -14.96 -10.21 12.82
C PRO A 33 -15.16 -8.84 12.17
N SER A 34 -14.23 -7.89 12.36
CA SER A 34 -14.37 -6.50 11.91
C SER A 34 -13.60 -6.16 10.63
N PHE A 35 -12.54 -6.89 10.31
CA PHE A 35 -11.63 -6.55 9.20
C PHE A 35 -11.13 -7.76 8.42
N VAL A 36 -10.71 -7.53 7.18
CA VAL A 36 -9.98 -8.48 6.34
C VAL A 36 -8.77 -7.79 5.75
N ALA A 37 -7.58 -8.37 5.89
CA ALA A 37 -6.38 -7.91 5.18
C ALA A 37 -6.08 -8.85 4.01
N ILE A 38 -5.88 -8.30 2.83
CA ILE A 38 -5.58 -9.05 1.61
C ILE A 38 -4.36 -8.47 0.90
N HIS A 39 -3.65 -9.25 0.08
CA HIS A 39 -2.76 -8.59 -0.89
C HIS A 39 -3.54 -8.13 -2.12
N ASP A 40 -3.24 -6.93 -2.62
CA ASP A 40 -3.84 -6.38 -3.83
C ASP A 40 -3.57 -7.34 -5.01
N LEU A 41 -4.58 -7.59 -5.85
CA LEU A 41 -4.44 -8.46 -7.02
C LEU A 41 -3.59 -7.82 -8.13
N TYR A 42 -3.51 -6.49 -8.14
CA TYR A 42 -2.76 -5.68 -9.09
C TYR A 42 -1.85 -4.71 -8.31
N PRO A 43 -0.83 -5.23 -7.58
CA PRO A 43 0.00 -4.42 -6.69
C PRO A 43 0.66 -3.25 -7.43
N LYS A 44 0.79 -2.07 -6.80
CA LYS A 44 1.36 -0.88 -7.44
C LYS A 44 2.75 -0.52 -6.92
N SER A 45 3.19 -1.26 -5.91
CA SER A 45 4.54 -1.30 -5.34
C SER A 45 4.92 -2.75 -5.13
N SER A 46 6.16 -3.00 -4.70
CA SER A 46 6.67 -4.35 -4.44
C SER A 46 5.82 -5.15 -3.44
N VAL A 47 5.36 -4.52 -2.37
CA VAL A 47 4.36 -5.06 -1.45
C VAL A 47 3.17 -4.12 -1.42
N HIS A 48 1.99 -4.63 -1.74
CA HIS A 48 0.75 -3.86 -1.72
C HIS A 48 -0.39 -4.71 -1.16
N THR A 49 -0.93 -4.25 -0.05
CA THR A 49 -2.03 -4.88 0.67
C THR A 49 -3.19 -3.92 0.86
N LEU A 50 -4.38 -4.47 1.08
CA LEU A 50 -5.60 -3.73 1.34
C LEU A 50 -6.17 -4.19 2.68
N LEU A 51 -6.52 -3.25 3.54
CA LEU A 51 -7.35 -3.47 4.71
C LEU A 51 -8.80 -3.13 4.36
N LEU A 52 -9.69 -4.10 4.54
CA LEU A 52 -11.11 -4.03 4.21
C LEU A 52 -11.95 -4.10 5.48
N PRO A 53 -12.66 -3.02 5.86
CA PRO A 53 -13.63 -3.07 6.93
C PRO A 53 -14.84 -3.95 6.57
N ARG A 54 -15.33 -4.74 7.53
CA ARG A 54 -16.49 -5.63 7.37
C ARG A 54 -17.81 -5.01 7.86
N SER A 55 -17.76 -3.78 8.38
CA SER A 55 -18.93 -3.05 8.86
C SER A 55 -19.88 -2.74 7.70
N SER A 56 -21.08 -3.33 7.72
CA SER A 56 -22.12 -3.08 6.72
C SER A 56 -22.52 -1.61 6.61
N THR A 57 -22.48 -0.87 7.73
CA THR A 57 -22.73 0.58 7.78
C THR A 57 -21.70 1.38 6.98
N HIS A 58 -20.42 0.99 7.02
CA HIS A 58 -19.31 1.82 6.53
C HIS A 58 -18.75 1.34 5.18
N MET A 59 -18.88 0.05 4.87
CA MET A 59 -18.14 -0.55 3.76
C MET A 59 -18.48 0.05 2.39
N LEU A 60 -19.66 0.66 2.19
CA LEU A 60 -20.05 1.32 0.93
C LEU A 60 -19.95 2.85 1.00
N MET A 61 -19.52 3.41 2.12
CA MET A 61 -19.36 4.85 2.28
C MET A 61 -18.08 5.34 1.60
N HIS A 62 -18.09 6.59 1.16
CA HIS A 62 -16.86 7.26 0.74
C HIS A 62 -15.93 7.41 1.97
N PRO A 63 -14.60 7.31 1.83
CA PRO A 63 -13.68 7.36 2.97
C PRO A 63 -13.91 8.56 3.90
N CYS A 64 -14.15 9.76 3.35
CA CYS A 64 -14.41 10.92 4.20
C CYS A 64 -15.72 10.86 4.99
N ASP A 65 -16.77 10.19 4.50
CA ASP A 65 -17.99 10.03 5.30
C ASP A 65 -17.80 8.96 6.35
N ALA A 66 -17.18 7.83 5.97
CA ALA A 66 -16.94 6.71 6.87
C ALA A 66 -16.06 7.12 8.06
N PHE A 67 -15.02 7.92 7.80
CA PHE A 67 -14.06 8.35 8.81
C PHE A 67 -14.51 9.58 9.61
N ASN A 68 -15.72 10.08 9.41
CA ASN A 68 -16.34 11.03 10.35
C ASN A 68 -16.85 10.32 11.63
N ASP A 69 -17.07 9.01 11.60
CA ASP A 69 -17.23 8.21 12.81
C ASP A 69 -15.85 7.99 13.44
N ALA A 70 -15.59 8.72 14.54
CA ALA A 70 -14.32 8.70 15.24
C ALA A 70 -13.96 7.31 15.82
N ALA A 71 -14.97 6.54 16.28
CA ALA A 71 -14.72 5.21 16.82
C ALA A 71 -14.36 4.23 15.71
N PHE A 72 -15.04 4.34 14.57
CA PHE A 72 -14.71 3.56 13.37
C PHE A 72 -13.31 3.92 12.84
N LEU A 73 -12.99 5.20 12.70
CA LEU A 73 -11.66 5.67 12.27
C LEU A 73 -10.56 5.15 13.21
N ALA A 74 -10.73 5.27 14.53
CA ALA A 74 -9.76 4.75 15.50
C ALA A 74 -9.56 3.23 15.36
N GLY A 75 -10.63 2.47 15.13
CA GLY A 75 -10.55 1.03 14.86
C GLY A 75 -9.79 0.71 13.57
N VAL A 76 -10.02 1.48 12.50
CA VAL A 76 -9.32 1.34 11.22
C VAL A 76 -7.84 1.69 11.37
N GLN A 77 -7.50 2.76 12.09
CA GLN A 77 -6.11 3.16 12.35
C GLN A 77 -5.34 2.12 13.16
N ALA A 78 -5.96 1.59 14.22
CA ALA A 78 -5.36 0.53 15.02
C ALA A 78 -5.10 -0.73 14.19
N GLU A 79 -6.05 -1.12 13.34
CA GLU A 79 -5.90 -2.30 12.50
C GLU A 79 -4.92 -2.09 11.34
N ALA A 80 -4.89 -0.89 10.75
CA ALA A 80 -3.92 -0.51 9.72
C ALA A 80 -2.49 -0.49 10.28
N THR A 81 -2.31 -0.11 11.55
CA THR A 81 -1.00 -0.18 12.23
C THR A 81 -0.49 -1.61 12.32
N LYS A 82 -1.35 -2.59 12.64
CA LYS A 82 -0.96 -4.01 12.65
C LYS A 82 -0.57 -4.48 11.25
N LEU A 83 -1.36 -4.14 10.23
CA LEU A 83 -1.05 -4.51 8.85
C LEU A 83 0.23 -3.83 8.35
N LYS A 84 0.50 -2.58 8.75
CA LYS A 84 1.74 -1.85 8.45
C LYS A 84 2.96 -2.62 8.96
N ALA A 85 2.92 -3.09 10.21
CA ALA A 85 3.99 -3.90 10.79
C ALA A 85 4.20 -5.23 10.03
N LEU A 86 3.12 -5.87 9.58
CA LEU A 86 3.21 -7.09 8.74
C LEU A 86 3.83 -6.81 7.37
N VAL A 87 3.46 -5.69 6.73
CA VAL A 87 4.04 -5.26 5.45
C VAL A 87 5.53 -4.92 5.62
N ALA A 88 5.90 -4.21 6.69
CA ALA A 88 7.30 -3.91 7.00
C ALA A 88 8.12 -5.18 7.24
N ARG A 89 7.56 -6.18 7.93
CA ARG A 89 8.21 -7.49 8.10
C ARG A 89 8.38 -8.23 6.77
N GLU A 90 7.39 -8.14 5.88
CA GLU A 90 7.50 -8.72 4.54
C GLU A 90 8.54 -8.00 3.68
N LEU A 91 8.66 -6.67 3.79
CA LEU A 91 9.74 -5.92 3.14
C LEU A 91 11.11 -6.34 3.66
N ARG A 92 11.29 -6.47 4.98
CA ARG A 92 12.51 -7.01 5.56
C ARG A 92 12.81 -8.42 5.04
N ARG A 93 11.79 -9.29 4.97
CA ARG A 93 11.97 -10.66 4.43
C ARG A 93 12.43 -10.67 2.97
N LEU A 94 11.94 -9.73 2.17
CA LEU A 94 12.24 -9.64 0.73
C LEU A 94 13.57 -8.94 0.43
N TYR A 95 13.90 -7.90 1.19
CA TYR A 95 14.97 -6.96 0.87
C TYR A 95 15.98 -6.73 1.99
N GLY A 96 15.71 -7.22 3.20
CA GLY A 96 16.72 -7.29 4.27
C GLY A 96 17.97 -8.02 3.81
N PRO A 97 17.84 -9.19 3.14
CA PRO A 97 18.95 -9.80 2.43
C PRO A 97 19.44 -8.88 1.29
N GLY A 98 20.56 -8.19 1.54
CA GLY A 98 21.18 -7.24 0.60
C GLY A 98 20.92 -5.76 0.90
N SER A 99 20.17 -5.43 1.96
CA SER A 99 20.09 -4.09 2.53
C SER A 99 21.33 -3.82 3.40
N ARG A 100 22.00 -2.68 3.18
CA ARG A 100 23.13 -2.26 4.05
C ARG A 100 22.65 -1.99 5.48
N GLY A 101 21.45 -1.45 5.64
CA GLY A 101 20.82 -1.22 6.94
C GLY A 101 20.46 -2.49 7.72
N ASP A 102 20.37 -3.65 7.07
CA ASP A 102 20.18 -4.96 7.71
C ASP A 102 21.46 -5.81 7.73
N GLU A 103 22.61 -5.33 7.24
CA GLU A 103 23.83 -6.14 7.05
C GLU A 103 24.26 -6.88 8.33
N GLU A 104 24.34 -6.17 9.45
CA GLU A 104 24.71 -6.77 10.74
C GLU A 104 23.67 -7.75 11.25
N ARG A 105 22.39 -7.42 11.04
CA ARG A 105 21.27 -8.28 11.43
C ARG A 105 21.28 -9.59 10.65
N GLU A 106 21.49 -9.52 9.34
CA GLU A 106 21.57 -10.69 8.46
C GLU A 106 22.82 -11.53 8.75
N ARG A 107 23.96 -10.89 9.06
CA ARG A 107 25.19 -11.58 9.49
C ARG A 107 24.94 -12.45 10.72
N VAL A 108 24.26 -11.89 11.74
CA VAL A 108 23.86 -12.64 12.93
C VAL A 108 22.88 -13.78 12.59
N LEU A 109 21.84 -13.51 11.78
CA LEU A 109 20.86 -14.52 11.39
C LEU A 109 21.46 -15.70 10.62
N ASN A 110 22.53 -15.46 9.87
CA ASN A 110 23.25 -16.49 9.11
C ASN A 110 24.29 -17.24 9.95
N GLY A 111 24.51 -16.85 11.21
CA GLY A 111 25.51 -17.48 12.08
C GLY A 111 26.95 -16.98 11.88
N ASP A 112 27.12 -15.88 11.15
CA ASP A 112 28.41 -15.22 10.90
C ASP A 112 28.72 -14.11 11.94
N GLY A 113 27.92 -14.05 13.01
CA GLY A 113 28.08 -13.10 14.12
C GLY A 113 29.02 -13.62 15.22
N ASP A 114 29.65 -12.69 15.93
CA ASP A 114 30.51 -13.05 17.07
C ASP A 114 29.67 -13.25 18.34
N GLY A 115 29.61 -14.49 18.82
CA GLY A 115 29.02 -14.85 20.12
C GLY A 115 27.52 -15.16 20.11
N ASP A 116 27.03 -15.70 21.23
CA ASP A 116 25.60 -15.91 21.47
C ASP A 116 24.93 -14.55 21.70
N VAL A 117 24.24 -14.04 20.68
CA VAL A 117 23.46 -12.79 20.77
C VAL A 117 22.07 -13.09 21.30
N GLU A 118 21.76 -12.60 22.50
CA GLU A 118 20.44 -12.72 23.12
C GLU A 118 19.34 -11.97 22.32
N GLU A 119 19.70 -10.85 21.70
CA GLU A 119 18.82 -10.05 20.85
C GLU A 119 19.45 -9.81 19.48
N LEU A 120 18.62 -9.91 18.43
CA LEU A 120 19.06 -9.66 17.06
C LEU A 120 19.34 -8.16 16.86
N PRO A 121 20.46 -7.77 16.21
CA PRO A 121 20.78 -6.38 15.93
C PRO A 121 19.62 -5.62 15.28
N GLN A 122 19.49 -4.35 15.66
CA GLN A 122 18.52 -3.47 15.01
C GLN A 122 18.89 -3.33 13.54
N GLY A 123 17.97 -3.71 12.67
CA GLY A 123 18.11 -3.56 11.23
C GLY A 123 17.46 -2.27 10.72
N ARG A 124 17.26 -2.18 9.40
CA ARG A 124 16.56 -1.05 8.78
C ARG A 124 15.15 -0.92 9.34
N ASP A 125 14.72 0.32 9.52
CA ASP A 125 13.35 0.68 9.91
C ASP A 125 12.41 0.60 8.70
N TRP A 126 12.02 -0.62 8.35
CA TRP A 126 11.12 -0.89 7.23
C TRP A 126 9.72 -0.31 7.41
N GLU A 127 9.28 0.04 8.62
CA GLU A 127 7.97 0.67 8.83
C GLU A 127 7.91 2.09 8.25
N LYS A 128 9.04 2.81 8.20
CA LYS A 128 9.13 4.12 7.52
C LYS A 128 8.95 4.02 6.01
N GLU A 129 9.16 2.84 5.45
CA GLU A 129 9.03 2.56 4.02
C GLU A 129 7.61 2.11 3.63
N VAL A 130 6.67 2.12 4.57
CA VAL A 130 5.27 1.72 4.35
C VAL A 130 4.33 2.92 4.44
N MET A 131 3.59 3.13 3.37
CA MET A 131 2.50 4.11 3.28
C MET A 131 1.17 3.48 3.69
N VAL A 132 0.35 4.26 4.40
CA VAL A 132 -1.00 3.87 4.84
C VAL A 132 -1.98 4.97 4.47
N GLY A 133 -3.02 4.66 3.70
CA GLY A 133 -3.95 5.69 3.27
C GLY A 133 -5.04 5.21 2.33
N VAL A 134 -5.86 6.15 1.87
CA VAL A 134 -6.97 5.90 0.93
C VAL A 134 -6.80 6.77 -0.31
N HIS A 135 -7.49 6.41 -1.37
CA HIS A 135 -7.61 7.29 -2.53
C HIS A 135 -8.68 8.36 -2.30
N ALA A 136 -8.37 9.61 -2.67
CA ALA A 136 -9.30 10.73 -2.67
C ALA A 136 -10.54 10.48 -3.56
N GLY A 137 -10.38 9.69 -4.62
CA GLY A 137 -11.46 9.18 -5.48
C GLY A 137 -11.38 7.66 -5.67
N PRO A 138 -12.06 6.85 -4.85
CA PRO A 138 -11.94 5.39 -4.89
C PRO A 138 -12.37 4.75 -6.23
N SER A 139 -11.59 3.77 -6.68
CA SER A 139 -11.85 3.01 -7.92
C SER A 139 -12.83 1.85 -7.72
N MET A 140 -12.87 1.27 -6.52
CA MET A 140 -13.81 0.23 -6.10
C MET A 140 -14.88 0.83 -5.18
N ASN A 141 -16.04 0.17 -5.08
CA ASN A 141 -17.15 0.65 -4.25
C ASN A 141 -16.93 0.43 -2.77
N HIS A 142 -16.20 -0.62 -2.41
CA HIS A 142 -16.01 -1.00 -1.02
C HIS A 142 -14.85 -0.20 -0.43
N LEU A 143 -15.01 0.38 0.75
CA LEU A 143 -13.96 1.08 1.47
C LEU A 143 -12.74 0.16 1.65
N HIS A 144 -11.58 0.65 1.27
CA HIS A 144 -10.31 -0.07 1.38
C HIS A 144 -9.20 0.91 1.72
N VAL A 145 -8.41 0.55 2.73
CA VAL A 145 -7.18 1.28 3.08
C VAL A 145 -6.01 0.55 2.44
N HIS A 146 -5.22 1.29 1.67
CA HIS A 146 -3.99 0.80 1.08
C HIS A 146 -2.89 0.80 2.14
N VAL A 147 -2.19 -0.33 2.26
CA VAL A 147 -0.97 -0.48 3.05
C VAL A 147 0.08 -1.08 2.15
N LEU A 148 1.04 -0.26 1.73
CA LEU A 148 1.98 -0.60 0.65
C LEU A 148 3.33 0.07 0.84
N SER A 149 4.35 -0.50 0.20
CA SER A 149 5.68 0.09 0.18
C SER A 149 5.78 1.34 -0.69
N VAL A 150 6.71 2.24 -0.34
CA VAL A 150 6.93 3.53 -1.03
C VAL A 150 7.46 3.41 -2.45
N ASP A 151 8.00 2.26 -2.86
CA ASP A 151 8.80 2.12 -4.08
C ASP A 151 8.06 2.39 -5.40
N ARG A 152 6.74 2.17 -5.41
CA ARG A 152 5.87 2.34 -6.60
C ARG A 152 6.43 1.62 -7.83
N TYR A 153 7.11 0.49 -7.63
CA TYR A 153 7.69 -0.33 -8.68
C TYR A 153 6.96 -1.67 -8.77
N SER A 154 6.26 -1.88 -9.89
CA SER A 154 5.49 -3.10 -10.13
C SER A 154 5.14 -3.25 -11.61
N GLU A 155 5.02 -4.49 -12.08
CA GLU A 155 4.50 -4.77 -13.42
C GLU A 155 3.04 -4.37 -13.62
N CYS A 156 2.26 -4.25 -12.54
CA CYS A 156 0.88 -3.79 -12.58
C CYS A 156 0.74 -2.25 -12.56
N LEU A 157 1.84 -1.51 -12.35
CA LEU A 157 1.90 -0.08 -12.56
C LEU A 157 2.11 0.19 -14.07
N LYS A 158 1.04 0.61 -14.75
CA LYS A 158 0.92 0.55 -16.23
C LYS A 158 0.68 1.89 -16.93
N HIS A 159 0.28 2.92 -16.18
CA HIS A 159 0.00 4.23 -16.75
C HIS A 159 0.00 5.33 -15.68
N ARG A 160 0.01 6.59 -16.12
CA ARG A 160 0.01 7.79 -15.26
C ARG A 160 -0.97 7.72 -14.09
N LYS A 161 -2.23 7.34 -14.33
CA LYS A 161 -3.22 7.27 -13.26
C LYS A 161 -2.88 6.24 -12.16
N HIS A 162 -2.17 5.14 -12.49
CA HIS A 162 -1.72 4.18 -11.48
C HIS A 162 -0.59 4.76 -10.65
N TYR A 163 0.30 5.55 -11.25
CA TYR A 163 1.41 6.16 -10.52
C TYR A 163 0.91 7.31 -9.63
N ASN A 164 0.22 8.27 -10.23
CA ASN A 164 -0.24 9.48 -9.53
C ASN A 164 -1.21 9.16 -8.40
N SER A 165 -1.94 8.04 -8.45
CA SER A 165 -2.84 7.66 -7.36
C SER A 165 -2.10 7.35 -6.05
N PHE A 166 -0.79 7.07 -6.09
CA PHE A 166 0.06 6.81 -4.92
C PHE A 166 1.22 7.81 -4.76
N ALA A 167 1.48 8.66 -5.74
CA ALA A 167 2.62 9.57 -5.77
C ALA A 167 2.22 11.06 -5.74
N THR A 168 0.95 11.37 -5.46
CA THR A 168 0.41 12.73 -5.34
C THR A 168 -0.56 12.82 -4.18
N GLU A 169 -1.08 14.02 -3.89
CA GLU A 169 -2.13 14.25 -2.89
C GLU A 169 -3.43 13.47 -3.14
N PHE A 170 -3.57 12.83 -4.31
CA PHE A 170 -4.65 11.86 -4.54
C PHE A 170 -4.61 10.70 -3.54
N PHE A 171 -3.42 10.32 -3.07
CA PHE A 171 -3.26 9.43 -1.94
C PHE A 171 -3.37 10.25 -0.67
N VAL A 172 -4.34 9.92 0.17
CA VAL A 172 -4.60 10.62 1.43
C VAL A 172 -4.14 9.72 2.58
N PRO A 173 -3.07 10.09 3.29
CA PRO A 173 -2.63 9.39 4.50
C PRO A 173 -3.77 9.22 5.50
N LEU A 174 -3.82 8.04 6.14
CA LEU A 174 -4.91 7.72 7.06
C LEU A 174 -4.89 8.60 8.32
N GLU A 175 -3.72 9.07 8.74
CA GLU A 175 -3.55 9.98 9.87
C GLU A 175 -4.13 11.38 9.64
N GLU A 176 -4.42 11.77 8.40
CA GLU A 176 -4.98 13.10 8.09
C GLU A 176 -6.50 13.18 8.27
N PHE A 177 -7.19 12.05 8.46
CA PHE A 177 -8.63 12.04 8.67
C PHE A 177 -9.00 12.43 10.11
N PRO A 178 -10.16 13.08 10.32
CA PRO A 178 -11.23 13.34 9.35
C PRO A 178 -10.96 14.51 8.40
N LEU A 179 -11.50 14.44 7.17
CA LEU A 179 -11.40 15.47 6.13
C LEU A 179 -12.78 15.75 5.52
N SER A 180 -13.01 16.97 5.06
CA SER A 180 -14.25 17.34 4.37
C SER A 180 -14.34 16.74 2.95
N ARG A 181 -15.56 16.67 2.42
CA ARG A 181 -15.79 16.28 1.01
C ARG A 181 -15.12 17.24 0.02
N GLU A 182 -15.02 18.52 0.35
CA GLU A 182 -14.39 19.50 -0.53
C GLU A 182 -12.88 19.31 -0.60
N GLU A 183 -12.22 19.04 0.53
CA GLU A 183 -10.80 18.69 0.56
C GLU A 183 -10.51 17.43 -0.27
N MET A 184 -11.33 16.38 -0.10
CA MET A 184 -11.21 15.16 -0.92
C MET A 184 -11.42 15.43 -2.41
N ARG A 185 -12.39 16.29 -2.76
CA ARG A 185 -12.65 16.69 -4.15
C ARG A 185 -11.45 17.41 -4.75
N ILE A 186 -10.86 18.37 -4.04
CA ILE A 186 -9.67 19.10 -4.49
C ILE A 186 -8.50 18.14 -4.70
N ARG A 187 -8.21 17.29 -3.71
CA ARG A 187 -7.15 16.26 -3.80
C ARG A 187 -7.36 15.29 -4.95
N SER A 188 -8.61 14.95 -5.27
CA SER A 188 -8.94 14.06 -6.39
C SER A 188 -8.44 14.60 -7.75
N LEU A 189 -8.21 15.91 -7.88
CA LEU A 189 -7.70 16.54 -9.10
C LEU A 189 -6.21 16.23 -9.35
N ALA A 190 -5.44 15.96 -8.29
CA ALA A 190 -4.01 15.67 -8.37
C ALA A 190 -3.68 14.47 -9.27
N ILE A 191 -4.66 13.56 -9.48
CA ILE A 191 -4.54 12.42 -10.39
C ILE A 191 -4.15 12.80 -11.83
N ARG A 192 -4.46 14.03 -12.25
CA ARG A 192 -4.21 14.55 -13.61
C ARG A 192 -2.84 15.23 -13.75
N GLY A 193 -2.15 15.47 -12.64
CA GLY A 193 -0.87 16.18 -12.61
C GLY A 193 0.26 15.44 -13.31
N ASP A 194 1.40 16.11 -13.35
CA ASP A 194 2.65 15.54 -13.82
C ASP A 194 3.14 14.40 -12.93
N MET A 195 3.85 13.45 -13.52
CA MET A 195 4.50 12.38 -12.75
C MET A 195 5.87 12.83 -12.27
N LYS A 196 5.99 13.07 -10.97
CA LYS A 196 7.27 13.36 -10.31
C LYS A 196 7.77 12.11 -9.59
N CYS A 197 9.07 11.81 -9.68
CA CYS A 197 9.66 10.71 -8.92
C CYS A 197 9.43 10.93 -7.43
N TRP A 198 9.00 9.88 -6.74
CA TRP A 198 8.72 9.92 -5.31
C TRP A 198 9.97 10.09 -4.45
N ARG A 199 11.14 9.73 -4.98
CA ARG A 199 12.42 9.73 -4.26
C ARG A 199 13.25 10.97 -4.58
N CYS A 200 13.57 11.21 -5.85
CA CYS A 200 14.43 12.33 -6.26
C CYS A 200 13.66 13.59 -6.72
N GLY A 201 12.34 13.52 -6.91
CA GLY A 201 11.53 14.66 -7.34
C GLY A 201 11.60 15.01 -8.83
N GLU A 202 12.39 14.29 -9.63
CA GLU A 202 12.50 14.52 -11.09
C GLU A 202 11.12 14.45 -11.77
N ASN A 203 10.84 15.39 -12.68
CA ASN A 203 9.54 15.51 -13.35
C ASN A 203 9.55 14.88 -14.75
N PHE A 204 8.74 13.84 -14.92
CA PHE A 204 8.56 13.10 -16.17
C PHE A 204 7.37 13.59 -17.00
N GLY A 205 6.56 14.53 -16.50
CA GLY A 205 5.36 15.02 -17.17
C GLY A 205 4.41 13.88 -17.54
N GLY A 206 4.16 13.70 -18.84
CA GLY A 206 3.38 12.59 -19.39
C GLY A 206 4.19 11.35 -19.83
N ARG A 207 5.52 11.35 -19.67
CA ARG A 207 6.44 10.34 -20.23
C ARG A 207 6.54 9.09 -19.33
N PHE A 208 5.45 8.31 -19.27
CA PHE A 208 5.33 7.16 -18.36
C PHE A 208 6.39 6.07 -18.58
N LYS A 209 6.82 5.85 -19.83
CA LYS A 209 7.86 4.84 -20.13
C LYS A 209 9.20 5.20 -19.50
N GLU A 210 9.60 6.47 -19.60
CA GLU A 210 10.83 6.99 -18.99
C GLU A 210 10.75 6.91 -17.47
N LEU A 211 9.61 7.31 -16.89
CA LEU A 211 9.37 7.14 -15.45
C LEU A 211 9.51 5.68 -15.02
N LYS A 212 8.93 4.72 -15.76
CA LYS A 212 9.02 3.30 -15.38
C LYS A 212 10.46 2.78 -15.38
N VAL A 213 11.29 3.22 -16.32
CA VAL A 213 12.73 2.92 -16.33
C VAL A 213 13.43 3.54 -15.13
N HIS A 214 13.13 4.81 -14.83
CA HIS A 214 13.70 5.51 -13.68
C HIS A 214 13.30 4.86 -12.35
N LEU A 215 12.03 4.47 -12.17
CA LEU A 215 11.55 3.78 -10.97
C LEU A 215 12.27 2.45 -10.73
N GLN A 216 12.71 1.75 -11.78
CA GLN A 216 13.54 0.55 -11.61
C GLN A 216 14.89 0.89 -10.99
N VAL A 217 15.54 1.96 -11.47
CA VAL A 217 16.83 2.42 -10.92
C VAL A 217 16.66 2.82 -9.45
N GLU A 218 15.61 3.59 -9.15
CA GLU A 218 15.30 4.02 -7.78
C GLU A 218 15.00 2.84 -6.87
N PHE A 219 14.21 1.86 -7.33
CA PHE A 219 13.90 0.64 -6.58
C PHE A 219 15.15 -0.21 -6.31
N GLU A 220 16.01 -0.40 -7.31
CA GLU A 220 17.25 -1.16 -7.17
C GLU A 220 18.23 -0.53 -6.19
N ALA A 221 18.27 0.80 -6.14
CA ALA A 221 19.05 1.54 -5.16
C ALA A 221 18.42 1.46 -3.77
N TRP A 222 17.13 1.78 -3.66
CA TRP A 222 16.36 1.80 -2.40
C TRP A 222 16.39 0.47 -1.67
N LYS A 223 16.22 -0.67 -2.37
CA LYS A 223 16.20 -1.99 -1.70
C LYS A 223 17.55 -2.41 -1.10
N ARG A 224 18.66 -1.74 -1.47
CA ARG A 224 20.02 -2.01 -0.98
C ARG A 224 20.50 -0.99 0.06
N GLU A 225 19.74 0.06 0.31
CA GLU A 225 19.96 0.94 1.47
C GLU A 225 19.78 0.15 2.75
#